data_AF-A0A6I4MC11-F1
#
_entry.id   AF-A0A6I4MC11-F1
#
_cell.length_a   1.000
_cell.length_b   1.000
_cell.length_c   1.000
_cell.angle_alpha   90.00
_cell.angle_beta   90.00
_cell.angle_gamma   90.00
#
_symmetry.space_group_name_H-M   'P 1'
#
loop_
_entity.id
_entity.type
_entity.pdbx_description
1 polymer ?
#
loop_
_entity_poly.entity_id
_entity_poly.type
_entity_poly.pdbx_seq_one_letter_code
_entity_poly.pdbx_strand_id
1 'polypeptide(L)' 'MDEIVRQAHAALAARDWEAARPLLHPYLHWTGADGRTLRGRTKVLAMLEEAAQAPAPPASVELRDGQIYRWRA' A
#
# COMPACT_ATOMS: atom_id res chain seq x y z
N MET A 1 -13.95 -6.30 3.97
CA MET A 1 -12.58 -5.80 3.70
C MET A 1 -11.66 -6.60 4.59
N ASP A 2 -10.63 -7.22 4.03
CA ASP A 2 -9.67 -8.05 4.78
C ASP A 2 -9.01 -7.21 5.90
N GLU A 3 -8.74 -7.82 7.07
CA GLU A 3 -8.21 -7.12 8.24
C GLU A 3 -6.89 -6.44 7.93
N ILE A 4 -6.02 -7.14 7.20
CA ILE A 4 -4.70 -6.65 6.76
C ILE A 4 -4.85 -5.38 5.92
N VAL A 5 -5.89 -5.31 5.09
CA VAL A 5 -6.12 -4.17 4.18
C VAL A 5 -6.58 -2.94 4.97
N ARG A 6 -7.47 -3.13 5.96
CA ARG A 6 -7.87 -2.03 6.85
C ARG A 6 -6.68 -1.50 7.66
N GLN A 7 -5.88 -2.39 8.24
CA GLN A 7 -4.71 -2.02 9.04
C GLN A 7 -3.68 -1.28 8.19
N ALA A 8 -3.40 -1.78 6.98
CA ALA A 8 -2.48 -1.13 6.06
C ALA A 8 -2.99 0.25 5.64
N HIS A 9 -4.27 0.36 5.25
CA HIS A 9 -4.84 1.66 4.87
C HIS A 9 -4.80 2.66 6.01
N ALA A 10 -5.14 2.24 7.23
CA ALA A 10 -5.07 3.08 8.42
C ALA A 10 -3.63 3.53 8.73
N ALA A 11 -2.65 2.62 8.66
CA ALA A 11 -1.24 2.96 8.86
C ALA A 11 -0.73 3.94 7.79
N LEU A 12 -1.07 3.71 6.51
CA LEU A 12 -0.73 4.62 5.41
C LEU A 12 -1.38 5.99 5.56
N ALA A 13 -2.63 6.06 6.01
CA ALA A 13 -3.34 7.31 6.27
C ALA A 13 -2.73 8.08 7.45
N ALA A 14 -2.26 7.37 8.47
CA ALA A 14 -1.58 7.94 9.63
C ALA A 14 -0.09 8.26 9.38
N ARG A 15 0.45 7.93 8.19
CA ARG A 15 1.89 7.99 7.88
C ARG A 15 2.77 7.17 8.84
N ASP A 16 2.21 6.09 9.40
CA ASP A 16 2.93 5.14 10.24
C ASP A 16 3.62 4.10 9.35
N TRP A 17 4.80 4.48 8.83
CA TRP A 17 5.55 3.64 7.90
C TRP A 17 6.07 2.36 8.53
N GLU A 18 6.39 2.39 9.83
CA GLU A 18 6.86 1.22 10.56
C GLU A 18 5.74 0.20 10.75
N ALA A 19 4.50 0.65 11.02
CA ALA A 19 3.33 -0.24 11.03
C ALA A 19 2.91 -0.70 9.62
N ALA A 20 3.07 0.14 8.58
CA ALA A 20 2.71 -0.21 7.21
C ALA A 20 3.68 -1.24 6.59
N ARG A 21 5.00 -1.10 6.81
CA ARG A 21 6.04 -1.96 6.21
C ARG A 21 5.79 -3.46 6.32
N PRO A 22 5.44 -4.04 7.48
CA PRO A 22 5.21 -5.49 7.61
C PRO A 22 3.93 -5.96 6.92
N LEU A 23 2.98 -5.07 6.61
CA LEU A 23 1.73 -5.40 5.92
C LEU A 23 1.86 -5.37 4.40
N LEU A 24 2.93 -4.77 3.89
CA LEU A 24 3.22 -4.64 2.47
C LEU A 24 4.26 -5.67 2.03
N HIS A 25 3.94 -6.43 0.99
CA HIS A 25 4.83 -7.46 0.48
C HIS A 25 6.10 -6.82 -0.13
N PRO A 26 7.30 -7.42 -0.01
CA PRO A 26 8.53 -6.88 -0.59
C PRO A 26 8.42 -6.57 -2.10
N TYR A 27 7.73 -7.44 -2.83
CA TYR A 27 7.42 -7.30 -4.26
C TYR A 27 6.05 -6.66 -4.56
N LEU A 28 5.58 -5.75 -3.70
CA LEU A 28 4.31 -5.04 -3.88
C LEU A 28 4.19 -4.42 -5.27
N HIS A 29 3.03 -4.60 -5.92
CA HIS A 29 2.62 -3.84 -7.10
C HIS A 29 1.55 -2.83 -6.66
N TRP A 30 1.86 -1.55 -6.77
CA TRP A 30 0.99 -0.45 -6.41
C TRP A 30 0.50 0.26 -7.67
N THR A 31 -0.79 0.17 -7.96
CA THR A 31 -1.45 0.91 -9.03
C THR A 31 -2.19 2.10 -8.43
N GLY A 32 -1.73 3.31 -8.75
CA GLY A 32 -2.37 4.55 -8.34
C GLY A 32 -3.65 4.85 -9.14
N ALA A 33 -4.37 5.89 -8.75
CA ALA A 33 -5.60 6.32 -9.45
C ALA A 33 -5.34 6.78 -10.89
N ASP A 34 -4.10 7.13 -11.24
CA ASP A 34 -3.66 7.44 -12.59
C ASP A 34 -3.41 6.18 -13.46
N GLY A 35 -3.64 4.99 -12.92
CA GLY A 35 -3.42 3.70 -13.56
C GLY A 35 -1.95 3.30 -13.65
N ARG A 36 -1.00 4.14 -13.17
CA ARG A 36 0.42 3.82 -13.21
C ARG A 36 0.77 2.84 -12.10
N THR A 37 1.60 1.86 -12.45
CA THR A 37 2.03 0.82 -11.51
C THR A 37 3.48 1.04 -11.09
N LEU A 38 3.69 1.21 -9.79
CA LEU A 38 5.00 1.20 -9.15
C LEU A 38 5.24 -0.15 -8.49
N ARG A 39 6.47 -0.67 -8.55
CA ARG A 39 6.82 -1.99 -8.02
C ARG A 39 7.88 -1.90 -6.93
N GLY A 40 7.72 -2.73 -5.91
CA GLY A 40 8.64 -2.89 -4.79
C GLY A 40 8.26 -2.00 -3.61
N ARG A 41 8.22 -2.61 -2.42
CA ARG A 41 7.80 -1.94 -1.17
C ARG A 41 8.55 -0.64 -0.91
N THR A 42 9.88 -0.64 -1.02
CA THR A 42 10.72 0.53 -0.74
C THR A 42 10.37 1.71 -1.64
N LYS A 43 10.16 1.47 -2.94
CA LYS A 43 9.81 2.53 -3.89
C LYS A 43 8.41 3.08 -3.63
N VAL A 44 7.47 2.19 -3.31
CA VAL A 44 6.09 2.59 -2.98
C VAL A 44 6.05 3.43 -1.70
N LEU A 45 6.77 3.02 -0.65
CA LEU A 45 6.83 3.80 0.59
C LEU A 45 7.48 5.16 0.37
N ALA A 46 8.60 5.23 -0.35
CA ALA A 46 9.23 6.51 -0.69
C ALA A 46 8.28 7.43 -1.47
N MET A 47 7.55 6.88 -2.45
CA MET A 47 6.54 7.64 -3.19
C MET A 47 5.40 8.13 -2.29
N LEU A 48 4.93 7.31 -1.34
CA LEU A 48 3.84 7.67 -0.42
C LEU A 48 4.28 8.68 0.65
N GLU A 49 5.55 8.65 1.05
CA GLU A 49 6.14 9.60 1.99
C GLU A 49 6.23 11.01 1.40
N GLU A 50 6.61 11.10 0.12
CA GLU A 50 6.63 12.35 -0.66
C GLU A 50 5.23 12.83 -1.08
N ALA A 51 4.21 11.97 -1.03
CA ALA A 51 2.86 12.32 -1.44
C ALA A 51 2.20 13.30 -0.45
N ALA A 52 1.59 14.36 -0.98
CA ALA A 52 0.89 15.35 -0.16
C ALA A 52 -0.37 14.78 0.53
N GLN A 53 -0.98 13.75 -0.07
CA GLN A 53 -2.22 13.14 0.41
C GLN A 53 -2.04 11.65 0.68
N ALA A 54 -2.77 11.16 1.67
CA ALA A 54 -2.90 9.73 1.92
C ALA A 54 -3.51 9.01 0.70
N PRO A 55 -3.14 7.75 0.46
CA PRO A 55 -3.71 7.00 -0.65
C PRO A 55 -5.21 6.75 -0.43
N ALA A 56 -5.97 6.81 -1.52
CA ALA A 56 -7.37 6.42 -1.51
C ALA A 56 -7.50 4.95 -1.08
N PRO A 57 -8.64 4.55 -0.47
CA PRO A 57 -8.94 3.14 -0.25
C PRO A 57 -8.81 2.35 -1.56
N PRO A 58 -8.27 1.13 -1.54
CA PRO A 58 -8.08 0.37 -2.76
C PRO A 58 -9.42 -0.14 -3.31
N ALA A 59 -9.64 0.01 -4.61
CA ALA A 59 -10.69 -0.68 -5.35
C ALA A 59 -10.48 -2.21 -5.37
N SER A 60 -9.23 -2.67 -5.41
CA SER A 60 -8.91 -4.10 -5.28
C SER A 60 -7.54 -4.36 -4.67
N VAL A 61 -7.41 -5.50 -3.99
CA VAL A 61 -6.19 -5.94 -3.31
C VAL A 61 -5.98 -7.43 -3.51
N GLU A 62 -4.71 -7.84 -3.62
CA GLU A 62 -4.29 -9.24 -3.67
C GLU A 62 -3.34 -9.49 -2.50
N LEU A 63 -3.62 -10.48 -1.67
CA LEU A 63 -2.77 -10.88 -0.56
C LEU A 63 -1.88 -12.05 -0.95
N ARG A 64 -0.65 -12.06 -0.43
CA ARG A 64 0.30 -13.16 -0.52
C ARG A 64 1.06 -13.25 0.80
N ASP A 65 1.07 -14.43 1.40
CA ASP A 65 1.78 -14.68 2.67
C ASP A 65 1.40 -13.67 3.78
N GLY A 66 0.09 -13.37 3.90
CA GLY A 66 -0.45 -12.42 4.88
C GLY A 66 -0.09 -10.95 4.63
N GLN A 67 0.44 -10.62 3.44
CA GLN A 67 0.87 -9.27 3.07
C GLN A 67 0.20 -8.83 1.78
N ILE A 68 0.08 -7.52 1.58
CA ILE A 68 -0.46 -6.96 0.35
C ILE A 68 0.58 -7.09 -0.76
N TYR A 69 0.29 -7.97 -1.72
CA TYR A 69 1.09 -8.17 -2.92
C TYR A 69 0.66 -7.23 -4.05
N ARG A 70 -0.63 -6.92 -4.16
CA ARG A 70 -1.14 -5.91 -5.10
C ARG A 70 -2.12 -4.96 -4.44
N TRP A 71 -1.98 -3.68 -4.75
CA TRP A 71 -2.90 -2.60 -4.37
C TRP A 71 -3.33 -1.87 -5.64
N ARG A 72 -4.64 -1.70 -5.86
CA ARG A 72 -5.18 -0.87 -6.93
C ARG A 72 -6.15 0.14 -6.33
N ALA A 73 -5.82 1.42 -6.44
CA ALA A 73 -6.69 2.54 -6.06
C ALA A 73 -7.85 2.69 -7.04
#